data_AF-A0A942BRK6-F1
#
_entry.id   AF-A0A942BRK6-F1
#
_cell.length_a   1.000
_cell.length_b   1.000
_cell.length_c   1.000
_cell.angle_alpha   90.00
_cell.angle_beta   90.00
_cell.angle_gamma   90.00
#
_symmetry.space_group_name_H-M   'P 1'
#
loop_
_entity.id
_entity.type
_entity.pdbx_description
1 polymer ?
#
loop_
_entity_poly.entity_id
_entity_poly.type
_entity_poly.pdbx_seq_one_letter_code
_entity_poly.pdbx_strand_id
1 'polypeptide(L)'
;MNLNRLLESRTLWAALGLSALLSLAVLWLGPGGMRDLDRQQTELREAQHRLLDLNRSNHDLYDEVRRLAAQDPELMESLARRQGYARPGETVYTFRKPGAKQP
;
A
#
# COMPACT_ATOMS: atom_id res chain seq x y z
N MET A 1 -14.27 18.12 -55.84
CA MET A 1 -15.12 17.08 -55.21
C MET A 1 -15.87 17.73 -54.06
N ASN A 2 -17.21 17.73 -54.11
CA ASN A 2 -18.04 18.46 -53.15
C ASN A 2 -18.13 17.69 -51.82
N LEU A 3 -17.43 18.16 -50.78
CA LEU A 3 -17.47 17.56 -49.43
C LEU A 3 -18.90 17.49 -48.86
N ASN A 4 -19.76 18.46 -49.20
CA ASN A 4 -21.14 18.49 -48.71
C ASN A 4 -21.99 17.28 -49.12
N ARG A 5 -21.75 16.66 -50.29
CA ARG A 5 -22.50 15.47 -50.73
C ARG A 5 -22.08 14.19 -50.01
N LEU A 6 -20.86 14.13 -49.47
CA LEU A 6 -20.41 12.99 -48.65
C LEU A 6 -21.07 13.08 -47.26
N LEU A 7 -21.10 14.27 -46.66
CA LEU A 7 -21.71 14.53 -45.35
C LEU A 7 -23.23 14.29 -45.28
N GLU A 8 -23.93 14.34 -46.41
CA GLU A 8 -25.38 14.06 -46.52
C GLU A 8 -25.74 12.57 -46.55
N SER A 9 -24.75 11.69 -46.72
CA SER A 9 -25.01 10.26 -46.76
C SER A 9 -25.29 9.71 -45.36
N ARG A 10 -26.55 9.33 -45.14
CA ARG A 10 -27.06 8.75 -43.87
C ARG A 10 -26.23 7.55 -43.39
N THR A 11 -25.55 6.88 -44.31
CA THR A 11 -24.62 5.78 -44.07
C THR A 11 -23.31 6.22 -43.44
N LEU A 12 -22.76 7.40 -43.78
CA LEU A 12 -21.56 7.93 -43.13
C LEU A 12 -21.85 8.35 -41.69
N TRP A 13 -23.00 8.97 -41.43
CA TRP A 13 -23.44 9.28 -40.06
C TRP A 13 -23.68 8.01 -39.24
N ALA A 14 -24.29 6.98 -39.84
CA ALA A 14 -24.46 5.69 -39.18
C ALA A 14 -23.11 5.01 -38.88
N ALA A 15 -22.16 5.05 -39.81
CA ALA A 15 -20.82 4.50 -39.60
C ALA A 15 -20.04 5.27 -38.54
N LEU A 16 -20.14 6.60 -38.52
CA LEU A 16 -19.54 7.46 -37.48
C LEU A 16 -20.14 7.18 -36.11
N GLY A 17 -21.47 7.10 -36.01
CA GLY A 17 -22.17 6.78 -34.77
C GLY A 17 -21.81 5.39 -34.25
N LEU A 18 -21.76 4.39 -35.14
CA LEU A 18 -21.38 3.03 -34.79
C LEU A 18 -19.93 2.93 -34.33
N SER A 19 -19.01 3.63 -35.01
CA SER A 19 -17.60 3.69 -34.60
C SER A 19 -17.43 4.35 -33.23
N ALA A 20 -18.13 5.46 -32.98
CA ALA A 20 -18.07 6.14 -31.69
C ALA A 20 -18.63 5.27 -30.55
N LEU A 21 -19.73 4.55 -30.81
CA LEU A 21 -20.31 3.59 -29.86
C LEU A 21 -19.37 2.43 -29.56
N LEU A 22 -18.73 1.87 -30.59
CA LEU A 22 -17.75 0.79 -30.41
C LEU A 22 -16.52 1.25 -29.64
N SER A 23 -16.02 2.46 -29.91
CA SER A 23 -14.91 3.04 -29.14
C SER A 23 -15.29 3.26 -27.67
N LEU A 24 -16.50 3.74 -27.38
CA LEU A 24 -16.98 3.86 -25.99
C LEU A 24 -17.13 2.49 -25.32
N ALA A 25 -17.67 1.50 -26.03
CA ALA A 25 -17.85 0.15 -25.52
C ALA A 25 -16.50 -0.50 -25.17
N VAL A 26 -15.49 -0.30 -26.01
CA VAL A 26 -14.11 -0.76 -25.73
C VAL A 26 -13.50 0.00 -24.56
N LEU A 27 -13.78 1.29 -24.38
CA LEU A 27 -13.29 2.02 -23.20
C LEU A 27 -13.96 1.56 -21.89
N TRP A 28 -15.23 1.17 -21.96
CA TRP A 28 -16.01 0.73 -20.80
C TRP A 28 -15.76 -0.74 -20.44
N LEU A 29 -15.66 -1.63 -21.43
CA LEU A 29 -15.51 -3.08 -21.25
C LEU A 29 -14.09 -3.60 -21.54
N GLY A 30 -13.21 -2.77 -22.10
CA GLY A 30 -11.85 -3.16 -22.44
C GLY A 30 -10.91 -3.20 -21.25
N PRO A 31 -9.70 -3.73 -21.46
CA PRO A 31 -8.66 -3.82 -20.43
C PRO A 31 -8.28 -2.42 -19.93
N GLY A 32 -8.44 -2.18 -18.62
CA GLY A 32 -8.31 -0.87 -17.98
C GLY A 32 -9.63 -0.11 -17.78
N GLY A 33 -10.78 -0.71 -18.10
CA GLY A 33 -12.11 -0.16 -17.86
C GLY A 33 -12.53 -0.16 -16.39
N MET A 34 -13.77 0.27 -16.11
CA MET A 34 -14.28 0.47 -14.74
C MET A 34 -14.16 -0.76 -13.84
N ARG A 35 -14.28 -1.97 -14.41
CA ARG A 35 -14.14 -3.22 -13.64
C ARG A 35 -12.72 -3.46 -13.12
N ASP A 36 -11.70 -3.10 -13.90
CA ASP A 36 -10.31 -3.22 -13.46
C ASP A 36 -9.98 -2.16 -12.41
N LEU A 37 -10.55 -0.96 -12.54
CA LEU A 37 -10.43 0.10 -11.52
C LEU A 37 -11.07 -0.31 -10.19
N ASP A 38 -12.24 -0.94 -10.20
CA ASP A 38 -12.86 -1.47 -8.99
C ASP A 38 -12.00 -2.56 -8.36
N ARG A 39 -11.48 -3.48 -9.17
CA ARG A 39 -10.62 -4.57 -8.71
C ARG A 39 -9.32 -4.04 -8.08
N GLN A 40 -8.65 -3.10 -8.75
CA GLN A 40 -7.44 -2.46 -8.24
C GLN A 40 -7.72 -1.66 -6.97
N GLN A 41 -8.87 -0.98 -6.87
CA GLN A 41 -9.26 -0.30 -5.63
C GLN A 41 -9.48 -1.26 -4.48
N THR A 42 -10.13 -2.41 -4.71
CA THR A 42 -10.27 -3.43 -3.66
C THR A 42 -8.92 -3.98 -3.23
N GLU A 43 -8.02 -4.30 -4.17
CA GLU A 43 -6.68 -4.78 -3.85
C GLU A 43 -5.86 -3.74 -3.08
N LEU A 44 -5.96 -2.46 -3.43
CA LEU A 44 -5.32 -1.37 -2.70
C LEU A 44 -5.87 -1.23 -1.27
N ARG A 45 -7.18 -1.33 -1.08
CA ARG A 45 -7.80 -1.26 0.25
C ARG A 45 -7.37 -2.44 1.11
N GLU A 46 -7.36 -3.65 0.56
CA GLU A 46 -6.88 -4.84 1.27
C GLU A 46 -5.40 -4.71 1.66
N ALA A 47 -4.55 -4.22 0.76
CA ALA A 47 -3.14 -4.00 1.05
C ALA A 47 -2.96 -2.94 2.16
N GLN A 48 -3.71 -1.84 2.11
CA GLN A 48 -3.71 -0.81 3.17
C GLN A 48 -4.14 -1.37 4.52
N HIS A 49 -5.20 -2.19 4.56
CA HIS A 49 -5.63 -2.86 5.79
C HIS A 49 -4.54 -3.76 6.36
N ARG A 50 -3.89 -4.58 5.52
CA ARG A 50 -2.78 -5.43 5.96
C ARG A 50 -1.60 -4.61 6.50
N LEU A 51 -1.28 -3.48 5.87
CA LEU A 51 -0.21 -2.59 6.35
C LEU A 51 -0.55 -1.98 7.71
N LEU A 52 -1.80 -1.55 7.91
CA LEU A 52 -2.25 -1.02 9.19
C LEU A 52 -2.22 -2.07 10.29
N ASP A 53 -2.69 -3.28 10.00
CA ASP A 53 -2.65 -4.39 10.96
C ASP A 53 -1.21 -4.79 11.29
N LEU A 54 -0.35 -4.90 10.28
CA LEU A 54 1.07 -5.21 10.51
C LEU A 54 1.78 -4.11 11.30
N ASN A 55 1.43 -2.85 11.06
CA ASN A 55 1.99 -1.73 11.81
C ASN A 55 1.54 -1.78 13.28
N ARG A 56 0.25 -2.04 13.54
CA ARG A 56 -0.27 -2.23 14.90
C ARG A 56 0.42 -3.38 15.61
N SER A 57 0.49 -4.55 14.98
CA SER A 57 1.17 -5.72 15.58
C SER A 57 2.65 -5.46 15.83
N ASN A 58 3.35 -4.78 14.93
CA ASN A 58 4.72 -4.36 15.17
C ASN A 58 4.81 -3.43 16.37
N HIS A 59 3.92 -2.45 16.49
CA HIS A 59 3.90 -1.53 17.62
C HIS A 59 3.69 -2.27 18.95
N ASP A 60 2.73 -3.20 18.99
CA ASP A 60 2.44 -4.00 20.18
C ASP A 60 3.64 -4.88 20.58
N LEU A 61 4.29 -5.52 19.60
CA LEU A 61 5.51 -6.32 19.82
C LEU A 61 6.67 -5.45 20.30
N TYR A 62 6.86 -4.26 19.73
CA TYR A 62 7.90 -3.33 20.18
C TYR A 62 7.66 -2.87 21.61
N ASP A 63 6.41 -2.57 21.97
CA ASP A 63 6.06 -2.21 23.33
C ASP A 63 6.28 -3.36 24.30
N GLU A 64 5.98 -4.59 23.90
CA GLU A 64 6.26 -5.78 24.70
C GLU A 64 7.77 -6.01 24.88
N VAL A 65 8.55 -5.96 23.80
CA VAL A 65 10.02 -6.02 23.85
C VAL A 65 10.57 -4.93 24.75
N ARG A 66 10.00 -3.72 24.71
CA ARG A 66 10.40 -2.59 25.55
C ARG A 66 10.06 -2.81 27.02
N ARG A 67 8.91 -3.43 27.34
CA ARG A 67 8.56 -3.83 28.71
C ARG A 67 9.51 -4.91 29.24
N LEU A 68 9.79 -5.94 28.43
CA LEU A 68 10.74 -7.00 28.74
C LEU A 68 12.16 -6.44 28.95
N ALA A 69 12.61 -5.55 28.07
CA ALA A 69 13.89 -4.87 28.16
C ALA A 69 14.04 -4.04 29.45
N ALA A 70 12.94 -3.47 29.95
CA ALA A 70 12.96 -2.72 31.20
C ALA A 70 13.10 -3.62 32.43
N GLN A 71 12.78 -4.91 32.31
CA GLN A 71 12.92 -5.92 33.36
C GLN A 71 14.29 -6.60 33.32
N ASP A 72 14.80 -6.95 32.12
CA ASP A 72 16.10 -7.60 31.94
C ASP A 72 16.99 -6.90 30.88
N PRO A 73 17.88 -6.00 31.31
CA PRO A 73 18.79 -5.28 30.42
C PRO A 73 19.83 -6.19 29.74
N GLU A 74 20.32 -7.22 30.44
CA GLU A 74 21.35 -8.13 29.93
C GLU A 74 20.82 -9.01 28.78
N LEU A 75 19.54 -9.39 28.83
CA LEU A 75 18.89 -10.13 27.75
C LEU A 75 18.84 -9.31 26.46
N MET A 76 18.53 -8.00 26.55
CA MET A 76 18.53 -7.12 25.38
C MET A 76 19.91 -6.98 24.75
N GLU A 77 20.97 -6.88 25.55
CA GLU A 77 22.33 -6.83 25.03
C GLU A 77 22.69 -8.13 24.28
N SER A 78 22.32 -9.29 24.85
CA SER A 78 22.53 -10.57 24.19
C SER A 78 21.75 -10.71 22.87
N LEU A 79 20.53 -10.15 22.81
CA LEU A 79 19.69 -10.15 21.63
C LEU A 79 20.26 -9.22 20.55
N ALA A 80 20.69 -8.02 20.93
CA ALA A 80 21.31 -7.05 20.03
C ALA A 80 22.60 -7.59 19.40
N ARG A 81 23.43 -8.29 20.19
CA ARG A 81 24.64 -8.95 19.67
C ARG A 81 24.31 -10.09 18.70
N ARG A 82 23.29 -10.92 18.99
CA ARG A 82 22.88 -12.01 18.08
C ARG A 82 22.28 -11.51 16.77
N GLN A 83 21.51 -10.44 16.80
CA GLN A 83 20.91 -9.85 15.59
C GLN A 83 21.87 -8.93 14.82
N GLY A 84 23.11 -8.75 15.29
CA GLY A 84 24.13 -7.95 14.63
C GLY A 84 23.97 -6.43 14.83
N TYR A 85 23.11 -6.01 15.76
CA TYR A 85 22.91 -4.61 16.12
C TYR A 85 24.00 -4.06 17.06
N ALA A 86 24.86 -4.91 17.64
CA ALA A 86 26.00 -4.50 18.46
C ALA A 86 27.19 -5.46 18.27
N ARG A 87 28.43 -4.93 18.22
CA ARG A 87 29.67 -5.73 18.11
C ARG A 87 30.19 -6.14 19.50
N PRO A 88 31.00 -7.22 19.60
CA PRO A 88 31.64 -7.58 20.85
C PRO A 88 32.53 -6.44 21.36
N GLY A 89 32.24 -5.91 22.56
CA GLY A 89 33.00 -4.82 23.18
C GLY A 89 32.40 -3.43 23.05
N GLU A 90 31.28 -3.25 22.34
CA GLU A 90 30.55 -1.98 22.32
C GLU A 90 29.61 -1.85 23.53
N THR A 91 29.56 -0.66 24.14
CA THR A 91 28.65 -0.36 25.26
C THR A 91 27.27 0.01 24.73
N VAL A 92 26.26 -0.82 25.02
CA VAL A 92 24.86 -0.55 24.65
C VAL A 92 24.21 0.32 25.73
N TYR A 93 23.93 1.59 25.42
CA TYR A 93 23.22 2.50 26.32
C TYR A 93 21.70 2.41 26.08
N THR A 94 20.96 1.96 27.09
CA THR A 94 19.49 2.02 27.09
C THR A 94 19.02 3.25 27.88
N PHE A 95 18.38 4.20 27.19
CA PHE A 95 17.86 5.41 27.84
C PHE A 95 16.47 5.14 28.44
N ARG A 96 16.30 5.28 29.76
CA ARG A 96 14.98 5.31 30.40
C ARG A 96 14.27 6.62 30.02
N LYS A 97 13.01 6.54 29.58
CA LYS A 97 12.17 7.73 29.39
C LYS A 97 11.99 8.44 30.75
N PRO A 98 12.20 9.77 30.83
CA PRO A 98 11.97 10.51 32.07
C PRO A 98 10.48 10.42 32.45
N GLY A 99 10.18 9.90 33.65
CA GLY A 99 8.82 9.80 34.19
C GLY A 99 8.30 8.40 34.53
N ALA A 100 9.05 7.32 34.28
CA ALA A 100 8.67 5.99 34.75
C ALA A 100 8.85 5.87 36.27
N LYS A 101 7.76 5.99 37.04
CA LYS A 101 7.74 5.74 38.49
C LYS A 101 8.26 4.33 38.79
N GLN A 102 9.22 4.22 39.70
CA GLN A 102 9.69 2.95 40.27
C GLN A 102 8.57 2.32 41.11
N PRO A 103 8.40 0.98 41.09
CA PRO A 103 7.65 0.29 42.13
C PRO A 103 8.36 0.39 43.48
#